data_AF-A0A951J8U1-F1
#
_entry.id   AF-A0A951J8U1-F1
#
_cell.length_a   1.000
_cell.length_b   1.000
_cell.length_c   1.000
_cell.angle_alpha   90.00
_cell.angle_beta   90.00
_cell.angle_gamma   90.00
#
_symmetry.space_group_name_H-M   'P 1'
#
loop_
_entity.id
_entity.type
_entity.pdbx_description
1 polymer ?
#
loop_
_entity_poly.entity_id
_entity_poly.type
_entity_poly.pdbx_seq_one_letter_code
_entity_poly.pdbx_strand_id
1 'polypeptide(L)'
;ICGRVWRVDIGGARSNWQVSLLGEFGSDATAADDRRFFHRPDFVQSKDGPNNSNKFDAVIIGSGDRPNPFDRDNTGGFSSIRTNWTFMIKDRRVLPASETNAVADTGFIMDSLLDVTNNCLQTGTTGTCDPDNKLQNGWKLMLSQGTGEKSLSTPITLANTVYFTTYLPFGEDTDVVGDVTAGVDFDTCGPSEGEGLLYAVSLADATAVINYNEYNDTTDADGNTTSETLDASDRTSNLSSHGIPADVVGVNIGGRAYILPPDLDPDKAGDATRWRTFWYSAEDGDNY
;
A
#
# COMPACT_ATOMS: atom_id res chain seq x y z
N ILE A 1 -14.58 13.11 12.18
CA ILE A 1 -14.25 13.03 10.72
C ILE A 1 -12.76 12.73 10.60
N CYS A 2 -12.40 11.48 10.27
CA CYS A 2 -11.02 11.02 10.18
C CYS A 2 -10.79 10.28 8.85
N GLY A 3 -9.53 10.15 8.40
CA GLY A 3 -9.17 9.26 7.29
C GLY A 3 -9.81 9.55 5.92
N ARG A 4 -9.91 10.82 5.51
CA ARG A 4 -10.40 11.20 4.17
C ARG A 4 -9.27 11.43 3.18
N VAL A 5 -9.45 10.94 1.96
CA VAL A 5 -8.58 11.18 0.82
C VAL A 5 -9.29 12.15 -0.13
N TRP A 6 -8.65 13.28 -0.40
CA TRP A 6 -9.20 14.33 -1.23
C TRP A 6 -8.46 14.42 -2.56
N ARG A 7 -9.21 14.75 -3.60
CA ARG A 7 -8.70 15.09 -4.92
C ARG A 7 -8.87 16.59 -5.15
N VAL A 8 -7.86 17.21 -5.75
CA VAL A 8 -7.93 18.60 -6.19
C VAL A 8 -7.67 18.67 -7.68
N ASP A 9 -8.66 19.14 -8.43
CA ASP A 9 -8.57 19.37 -9.87
C ASP A 9 -8.08 20.79 -10.13
N ILE A 10 -6.85 20.90 -10.66
CA ILE A 10 -6.19 22.17 -10.96
C ILE A 10 -5.90 22.22 -12.46
N GLY A 11 -6.73 22.97 -13.20
CA GLY A 11 -6.57 23.13 -14.64
C GLY A 11 -7.34 24.34 -15.18
N GLY A 12 -6.81 24.98 -16.22
CA GLY A 12 -7.44 26.14 -16.86
C GLY A 12 -7.58 27.36 -15.93
N ALA A 13 -8.69 28.09 -16.07
CA ALA A 13 -8.98 29.24 -15.22
C ALA A 13 -9.19 28.81 -13.76
N ARG A 14 -8.78 29.65 -12.80
CA ARG A 14 -8.94 29.36 -11.37
C ARG A 14 -10.40 29.13 -10.94
N SER A 15 -11.38 29.68 -11.67
CA SER A 15 -12.80 29.42 -11.43
C SER A 15 -13.19 27.96 -11.65
N ASN A 16 -12.40 27.21 -12.43
CA ASN A 16 -12.62 25.79 -12.72
C ASN A 16 -12.02 24.87 -11.66
N TRP A 17 -11.21 25.38 -10.73
CA TRP A 17 -10.54 24.54 -9.75
C TRP A 17 -11.55 23.97 -8.77
N GLN A 18 -11.48 22.66 -8.54
CA GLN A 18 -12.45 21.94 -7.71
C GLN A 18 -11.73 21.03 -6.71
N VAL A 19 -12.35 20.85 -5.54
CA VAL A 19 -11.95 19.87 -4.55
C VAL A 19 -13.09 18.87 -4.43
N SER A 20 -12.79 17.58 -4.54
CA SER A 20 -13.76 16.50 -4.36
C SER A 20 -13.24 15.43 -3.40
N LEU A 21 -14.14 14.81 -2.67
CA LEU A 21 -13.83 13.66 -1.82
C LEU A 21 -13.60 12.43 -2.71
N LEU A 22 -12.37 11.93 -2.71
CA LEU A 22 -12.05 10.68 -3.40
C LEU A 22 -12.58 9.49 -2.59
N GLY A 23 -12.29 9.46 -1.29
CA GLY A 23 -12.78 8.42 -0.39
C GLY A 23 -12.67 8.74 1.09
N GLU A 24 -13.42 7.99 1.89
CA GLU A 24 -13.45 8.02 3.35
C GLU A 24 -13.15 6.61 3.88
N PHE A 25 -11.93 6.47 4.44
CA PHE A 25 -11.38 5.20 4.91
C PHE A 25 -10.98 5.26 6.38
N GLY A 26 -11.50 6.21 7.14
CA GLY A 26 -11.33 6.27 8.58
C GLY A 26 -12.61 6.78 9.24
N SER A 27 -12.75 6.49 10.53
CA SER A 27 -13.86 6.93 11.36
C SER A 27 -13.37 7.15 12.79
N ASP A 28 -14.00 8.06 13.51
CA ASP A 28 -13.80 8.26 14.94
C ASP A 28 -14.76 7.41 15.79
N ALA A 29 -15.53 6.51 15.17
CA ALA A 29 -16.50 5.64 15.85
C ALA A 29 -15.83 4.58 16.74
N THR A 30 -14.70 4.02 16.29
CA THR A 30 -13.94 3.02 17.05
C THR A 30 -12.43 3.28 16.91
N ALA A 31 -11.63 2.80 17.86
CA ALA A 31 -10.18 2.87 17.75
C ALA A 31 -9.66 2.12 16.51
N ALA A 32 -10.22 0.94 16.21
CA ALA A 32 -9.88 0.16 15.02
C ALA A 32 -10.10 0.96 13.72
N ASP A 33 -11.10 1.84 13.70
CA ASP A 33 -11.45 2.65 12.53
C ASP A 33 -10.73 4.00 12.44
N ASP A 34 -10.02 4.47 13.46
CA ASP A 34 -9.31 5.77 13.48
C ASP A 34 -8.02 5.72 12.64
N ARG A 35 -8.22 5.46 11.35
CA ARG A 35 -7.19 5.37 10.33
C ARG A 35 -6.81 6.76 9.84
N ARG A 36 -5.51 6.99 9.79
CA ARG A 36 -4.90 8.28 9.43
C ARG A 36 -3.85 8.08 8.36
N PHE A 37 -3.61 9.11 7.56
CA PHE A 37 -2.68 9.07 6.44
C PHE A 37 -1.61 10.13 6.66
N PHE A 38 -0.38 9.70 6.93
CA PHE A 38 0.77 10.59 7.18
C PHE A 38 1.76 10.65 6.02
N HIS A 39 1.70 9.68 5.11
CA HIS A 39 2.54 9.61 3.93
C HIS A 39 1.73 9.96 2.68
N ARG A 40 2.41 10.55 1.69
CA ARG A 40 1.78 10.93 0.43
C ARG A 40 1.34 9.66 -0.34
N PRO A 41 0.29 9.73 -1.16
CA PRO A 41 -0.04 8.64 -2.05
C PRO A 41 1.00 8.50 -3.17
N ASP A 42 1.05 7.32 -3.79
CA ASP A 42 1.60 7.12 -5.13
C ASP A 42 0.50 7.19 -6.18
N PHE A 43 0.88 7.56 -7.40
CA PHE A 43 -0.03 7.81 -8.51
C PHE A 43 0.48 7.13 -9.78
N VAL A 44 -0.35 6.25 -10.36
CA VAL A 44 0.01 5.51 -11.57
C VAL A 44 -1.13 5.55 -12.57
N GLN A 45 -0.87 6.11 -13.76
CA GLN A 45 -1.83 6.04 -14.85
C GLN A 45 -1.87 4.61 -15.41
N SER A 46 -3.04 4.00 -15.38
CA SER A 46 -3.24 2.63 -15.81
C SER A 46 -4.56 2.48 -16.57
N LYS A 47 -4.90 1.23 -16.91
CA LYS A 47 -6.11 0.88 -17.66
C LYS A 47 -6.54 -0.54 -17.36
N ASP A 48 -7.83 -0.78 -17.41
CA ASP A 48 -8.38 -2.15 -17.47
C ASP A 48 -8.78 -2.49 -18.92
N GLY A 49 -8.67 -3.79 -19.25
CA GLY A 49 -9.13 -4.34 -20.52
C GLY A 49 -8.29 -3.97 -21.75
N PRO A 50 -8.62 -4.58 -22.92
CA PRO A 50 -7.92 -4.32 -24.17
C PRO A 50 -8.23 -2.91 -24.72
N ASN A 51 -7.33 -2.38 -25.55
CA ASN A 51 -7.54 -1.18 -26.38
C ASN A 51 -7.69 0.18 -25.65
N ASN A 52 -7.10 0.37 -24.46
CA ASN A 52 -7.10 1.66 -23.74
C ASN A 52 -8.50 2.19 -23.37
N SER A 53 -9.52 1.33 -23.29
CA SER A 53 -10.92 1.75 -23.14
C SER A 53 -11.31 2.17 -21.73
N ASN A 54 -10.64 1.63 -20.69
CA ASN A 54 -10.99 1.90 -19.30
C ASN A 54 -9.78 2.43 -18.51
N LYS A 55 -9.35 3.65 -18.86
CA LYS A 55 -8.23 4.33 -18.18
C LYS A 55 -8.62 4.71 -16.75
N PHE A 56 -7.64 4.67 -15.87
CA PHE A 56 -7.78 5.13 -14.49
C PHE A 56 -6.46 5.65 -13.97
N ASP A 57 -6.55 6.50 -12.98
CA ASP A 57 -5.44 6.88 -12.14
C ASP A 57 -5.49 6.00 -10.89
N ALA A 58 -4.50 5.13 -10.73
CA ALA A 58 -4.33 4.32 -9.53
C ALA A 58 -3.76 5.21 -8.43
N VAL A 59 -4.50 5.38 -7.34
CA VAL A 59 -4.06 6.12 -6.15
C VAL A 59 -3.75 5.10 -5.07
N ILE A 60 -2.48 4.92 -4.75
CA ILE A 60 -2.01 3.99 -3.72
C ILE A 60 -1.72 4.77 -2.44
N ILE A 61 -2.28 4.36 -1.31
CA ILE A 61 -2.03 5.02 -0.03
C ILE A 61 -2.19 4.02 1.13
N GLY A 62 -1.34 4.13 2.14
CA GLY A 62 -1.42 3.29 3.34
C GLY A 62 -1.73 4.11 4.60
N SER A 63 -2.52 3.53 5.50
CA SER A 63 -2.87 4.16 6.78
C SER A 63 -1.87 3.81 7.89
N GLY A 64 -1.70 4.73 8.84
CA GLY A 64 -0.87 4.56 10.01
C GLY A 64 -0.74 5.85 10.81
N ASP A 65 -0.95 5.81 12.13
CA ASP A 65 -0.82 6.97 13.02
C ASP A 65 0.64 7.14 13.49
N ARG A 66 1.48 7.77 12.66
CA ARG A 66 2.92 7.96 12.95
C ARG A 66 3.22 8.60 14.31
N PRO A 67 2.45 9.61 14.80
CA PRO A 67 2.65 10.20 16.12
C PRO A 67 2.28 9.27 17.29
N ASN A 68 1.56 8.19 17.04
CA ASN A 68 1.20 7.18 18.03
C ASN A 68 1.60 5.77 17.54
N PRO A 69 2.92 5.50 17.40
CA PRO A 69 3.41 4.27 16.75
C PRO A 69 3.01 2.99 17.51
N PHE A 70 2.81 3.09 18.82
CA PHE A 70 2.37 1.97 19.67
C PHE A 70 0.86 1.94 19.92
N ASP A 71 0.07 2.82 19.29
CA ASP A 71 -1.38 2.98 19.54
C ASP A 71 -1.73 3.12 21.03
N ARG A 72 -0.87 3.81 21.81
CA ARG A 72 -1.10 4.01 23.23
C ARG A 72 -2.33 4.87 23.45
N ASP A 73 -3.13 4.45 24.41
CA ASP A 73 -4.24 5.26 24.91
C ASP A 73 -3.77 6.32 25.92
N ASN A 74 -4.70 7.15 26.39
CA ASN A 74 -4.43 8.21 27.36
C ASN A 74 -4.06 7.70 28.77
N THR A 75 -4.25 6.40 29.05
CA THR A 75 -3.82 5.73 30.28
C THR A 75 -2.42 5.13 30.14
N GLY A 76 -1.85 5.15 28.93
CA GLY A 76 -0.54 4.61 28.62
C GLY A 76 -0.55 3.11 28.30
N GLY A 77 -1.72 2.49 28.20
CA GLY A 77 -1.90 1.08 27.82
C GLY A 77 -2.19 0.88 26.34
N PHE A 78 -2.38 -0.39 25.95
CA PHE A 78 -2.60 -0.84 24.56
C PHE A 78 -4.07 -1.21 24.29
N SER A 79 -5.03 -0.47 24.87
CA SER A 79 -6.46 -0.83 24.77
C SER A 79 -7.12 -0.47 23.42
N SER A 80 -6.42 0.27 22.56
CA SER A 80 -7.01 0.96 21.40
C SER A 80 -6.15 0.80 20.14
N ILE A 81 -5.92 -0.46 19.74
CA ILE A 81 -5.15 -0.77 18.53
C ILE A 81 -5.95 -0.41 17.27
N ARG A 82 -5.31 0.30 16.34
CA ARG A 82 -5.87 0.64 15.03
C ARG A 82 -5.68 -0.52 14.06
N THR A 83 -6.68 -0.79 13.25
CA THR A 83 -6.53 -1.70 12.11
C THR A 83 -6.16 -0.88 10.88
N ASN A 84 -4.92 -1.02 10.42
CA ASN A 84 -4.43 -0.28 9.26
C ASN A 84 -4.54 -1.08 7.97
N TRP A 85 -4.53 -0.36 6.87
CA TRP A 85 -4.75 -0.90 5.54
C TRP A 85 -3.89 -0.15 4.52
N THR A 86 -3.49 -0.86 3.47
CA THR A 86 -3.02 -0.26 2.23
C THR A 86 -4.12 -0.33 1.19
N PHE A 87 -4.32 0.75 0.45
CA PHE A 87 -5.38 0.92 -0.53
C PHE A 87 -4.78 1.17 -1.90
N MET A 88 -5.42 0.65 -2.94
CA MET A 88 -5.30 1.15 -4.31
C MET A 88 -6.70 1.49 -4.81
N ILE A 89 -6.90 2.75 -5.17
CA ILE A 89 -8.18 3.28 -5.65
C ILE A 89 -8.06 3.54 -7.15
N LYS A 90 -8.99 3.04 -7.94
CA LYS A 90 -9.08 3.33 -9.37
C LYS A 90 -9.91 4.58 -9.61
N ASP A 91 -9.27 5.76 -9.63
CA ASP A 91 -9.97 6.99 -10.00
C ASP A 91 -10.14 7.06 -11.53
N ARG A 92 -11.37 6.85 -11.99
CA ARG A 92 -11.71 6.88 -13.42
C ARG A 92 -11.76 8.29 -14.01
N ARG A 93 -11.72 9.33 -13.18
CA ARG A 93 -11.77 10.72 -13.63
C ARG A 93 -10.36 11.17 -14.06
N VAL A 94 -9.82 10.60 -15.13
CA VAL A 94 -8.42 10.86 -15.56
C VAL A 94 -8.17 12.24 -16.19
N LEU A 95 -9.20 13.09 -16.23
CA LEU A 95 -9.11 14.48 -16.73
C LEU A 95 -9.50 15.45 -15.62
N PRO A 96 -8.90 16.65 -15.55
CA PRO A 96 -9.32 17.69 -14.62
C PRO A 96 -10.77 18.11 -14.84
N ALA A 97 -11.43 18.51 -13.75
CA ALA A 97 -12.74 19.14 -13.79
C ALA A 97 -12.75 20.43 -14.64
N SER A 98 -13.92 20.79 -15.16
CA SER A 98 -14.15 22.08 -15.84
C SER A 98 -15.55 22.60 -15.51
N GLU A 99 -15.85 23.87 -15.82
CA GLU A 99 -17.19 24.45 -15.64
C GLU A 99 -18.30 23.62 -16.32
N THR A 100 -18.01 22.94 -17.43
CA THR A 100 -18.95 22.06 -18.14
C THR A 100 -18.93 20.60 -17.67
N ASN A 101 -17.94 20.22 -16.84
CA ASN A 101 -17.76 18.88 -16.27
C ASN A 101 -17.43 19.01 -14.77
N ALA A 102 -18.37 19.55 -14.00
CA ALA A 102 -18.22 19.63 -12.55
C ALA A 102 -18.17 18.22 -11.96
N VAL A 103 -17.22 18.00 -11.05
CA VAL A 103 -16.94 16.68 -10.50
C VAL A 103 -17.72 16.48 -9.20
N ALA A 104 -18.58 15.45 -9.19
CA ALA A 104 -19.18 14.97 -7.95
C ALA A 104 -18.18 14.14 -7.13
N ASP A 105 -18.38 14.10 -5.82
CA ASP A 105 -17.64 13.21 -4.93
C ASP A 105 -17.85 11.76 -5.35
N THR A 106 -16.77 11.01 -5.54
CA THR A 106 -16.83 9.55 -5.73
C THR A 106 -17.14 8.87 -4.41
N GLY A 107 -16.60 9.41 -3.31
CA GLY A 107 -16.91 8.98 -1.96
C GLY A 107 -16.67 7.48 -1.72
N PHE A 108 -15.56 6.93 -2.21
CA PHE A 108 -15.21 5.54 -1.95
C PHE A 108 -15.15 5.27 -0.45
N ILE A 109 -15.72 4.15 -0.03
CA ILE A 109 -15.71 3.69 1.38
C ILE A 109 -15.07 2.31 1.47
N MET A 110 -14.80 1.85 2.69
CA MET A 110 -14.19 0.53 2.94
C MET A 110 -14.85 -0.65 2.24
N ASP A 111 -16.18 -0.64 2.14
CA ASP A 111 -16.92 -1.73 1.51
C ASP A 111 -16.92 -1.65 -0.03
N SER A 112 -16.56 -0.49 -0.59
CA SER A 112 -16.53 -0.28 -2.04
C SER A 112 -15.28 -0.85 -2.73
N LEU A 113 -14.23 -1.18 -1.96
CA LEU A 113 -12.97 -1.76 -2.44
C LEU A 113 -12.93 -3.26 -2.15
N LEU A 114 -12.25 -4.02 -3.01
CA LEU A 114 -12.06 -5.46 -2.79
C LEU A 114 -11.11 -5.69 -1.62
N ASP A 115 -11.52 -6.48 -0.64
CA ASP A 115 -10.62 -6.98 0.40
C ASP A 115 -9.80 -8.15 -0.14
N VAL A 116 -8.48 -7.98 -0.22
CA VAL A 116 -7.54 -8.98 -0.76
C VAL A 116 -6.63 -9.58 0.31
N THR A 117 -6.93 -9.31 1.59
CA THR A 117 -6.13 -9.75 2.75
C THR A 117 -5.94 -11.26 2.77
N ASN A 118 -7.02 -12.02 2.57
CA ASN A 118 -7.01 -13.49 2.58
C ASN A 118 -6.40 -14.14 1.31
N ASN A 119 -5.85 -13.34 0.41
CA ASN A 119 -5.27 -13.79 -0.85
C ASN A 119 -6.20 -14.65 -1.72
N CYS A 120 -7.50 -14.33 -1.71
CA CYS A 120 -8.53 -15.05 -2.47
C CYS A 120 -8.24 -15.13 -3.98
N LEU A 121 -7.55 -14.15 -4.55
CA LEU A 121 -7.31 -14.04 -6.00
C LEU A 121 -6.18 -14.94 -6.49
N GLN A 122 -5.14 -15.19 -5.69
CA GLN A 122 -4.07 -16.15 -6.02
C GLN A 122 -4.41 -17.57 -5.60
N THR A 123 -5.04 -17.75 -4.44
CA THR A 123 -5.42 -19.09 -3.95
C THR A 123 -6.55 -19.71 -4.77
N GLY A 124 -7.29 -18.91 -5.54
CA GLY A 124 -8.40 -19.36 -6.39
C GLY A 124 -9.62 -19.84 -5.61
N THR A 125 -9.73 -19.47 -4.33
CA THR A 125 -10.82 -19.94 -3.46
C THR A 125 -12.12 -19.20 -3.79
N THR A 126 -12.91 -19.74 -4.72
CA THR A 126 -14.17 -19.16 -5.17
C THR A 126 -15.11 -18.83 -4.01
N GLY A 127 -15.67 -17.62 -3.99
CA GLY A 127 -16.65 -17.16 -2.99
C GLY A 127 -16.05 -16.52 -1.73
N THR A 128 -14.72 -16.45 -1.61
CA THR A 128 -14.05 -15.74 -0.49
C THR A 128 -13.84 -14.25 -0.73
N CYS A 129 -14.03 -13.79 -1.96
CA CYS A 129 -14.05 -12.37 -2.32
C CYS A 129 -14.90 -12.13 -3.59
N ASP A 130 -15.20 -10.85 -3.85
CA ASP A 130 -16.12 -10.40 -4.92
C ASP A 130 -15.37 -9.50 -5.94
N PRO A 131 -14.45 -10.07 -6.74
CA PRO A 131 -13.64 -9.29 -7.67
C PRO A 131 -14.47 -8.61 -8.76
N ASP A 132 -15.53 -9.26 -9.24
CA ASP A 132 -16.36 -8.76 -10.33
C ASP A 132 -17.04 -7.43 -9.97
N ASN A 133 -17.48 -7.26 -8.72
CA ASN A 133 -18.16 -6.03 -8.30
C ASN A 133 -17.23 -4.99 -7.66
N LYS A 134 -16.13 -5.42 -7.02
CA LYS A 134 -15.30 -4.51 -6.20
C LYS A 134 -13.94 -4.16 -6.79
N LEU A 135 -13.30 -5.06 -7.54
CA LEU A 135 -11.95 -4.81 -8.09
C LEU A 135 -11.93 -3.68 -9.15
N GLN A 136 -13.09 -3.39 -9.75
CA GLN A 136 -13.29 -2.24 -10.64
C GLN A 136 -13.06 -0.88 -9.96
N ASN A 137 -13.27 -0.81 -8.64
CA ASN A 137 -12.99 0.37 -7.81
C ASN A 137 -11.58 0.33 -7.21
N GLY A 138 -10.98 -0.85 -7.12
CA GLY A 138 -9.65 -1.10 -6.59
C GLY A 138 -9.66 -2.13 -5.47
N TRP A 139 -8.62 -2.11 -4.64
CA TRP A 139 -8.42 -3.09 -3.58
C TRP A 139 -7.96 -2.44 -2.27
N LYS A 140 -8.16 -3.17 -1.17
CA LYS A 140 -7.64 -2.87 0.16
C LYS A 140 -6.98 -4.13 0.73
N LEU A 141 -5.82 -3.94 1.35
CA LEU A 141 -5.03 -4.98 1.99
C LEU A 141 -4.88 -4.61 3.46
N MET A 142 -5.40 -5.45 4.36
CA MET A 142 -5.19 -5.24 5.80
C MET A 142 -3.73 -5.48 6.15
N LEU A 143 -3.20 -4.62 7.00
CA LEU A 143 -1.89 -4.81 7.61
C LEU A 143 -2.08 -5.67 8.85
N SER A 144 -1.84 -6.97 8.71
CA SER A 144 -2.18 -7.99 9.70
C SER A 144 -1.03 -8.94 10.03
N GLN A 145 0.22 -8.58 9.72
CA GLN A 145 1.38 -9.40 10.07
C GLN A 145 1.67 -9.35 11.58
N GLY A 146 1.32 -8.25 12.23
CA GLY A 146 1.38 -8.12 13.68
C GLY A 146 0.40 -7.08 14.20
N THR A 147 0.21 -7.05 15.52
CA THR A 147 -0.79 -6.18 16.13
C THR A 147 -0.43 -4.73 15.93
N GLY A 148 -1.36 -3.97 15.35
CA GLY A 148 -1.15 -2.54 15.12
C GLY A 148 -0.08 -2.26 14.07
N GLU A 149 0.17 -3.17 13.13
CA GLU A 149 0.99 -2.88 11.95
C GLU A 149 0.51 -1.58 11.25
N LYS A 150 1.44 -0.76 10.76
CA LYS A 150 1.13 0.54 10.15
C LYS A 150 1.94 0.79 8.88
N SER A 151 1.32 1.38 7.86
CA SER A 151 2.03 1.87 6.67
C SER A 151 2.59 3.26 6.96
N LEU A 152 3.86 3.33 7.31
CA LEU A 152 4.58 4.56 7.66
C LEU A 152 5.64 4.93 6.61
N SER A 153 5.33 4.64 5.34
CA SER A 153 6.17 5.02 4.21
C SER A 153 5.33 5.48 3.02
N THR A 154 5.98 6.23 2.13
CA THR A 154 5.40 6.53 0.82
C THR A 154 5.50 5.30 -0.07
N PRO A 155 4.39 4.78 -0.64
CA PRO A 155 4.48 3.71 -1.63
C PRO A 155 5.17 4.17 -2.92
N ILE A 156 5.74 3.24 -3.66
CA ILE A 156 6.28 3.47 -5.00
C ILE A 156 5.92 2.30 -5.91
N THR A 157 5.36 2.60 -7.07
CA THR A 157 5.02 1.59 -8.05
C THR A 157 6.05 1.54 -9.16
N LEU A 158 6.66 0.37 -9.37
CA LEU A 158 7.63 0.10 -10.43
C LEU A 158 7.27 -1.21 -11.12
N ALA A 159 7.25 -1.21 -12.45
CA ALA A 159 6.97 -2.40 -13.26
C ALA A 159 5.70 -3.17 -12.84
N ASN A 160 4.62 -2.45 -12.51
CA ASN A 160 3.34 -2.97 -12.01
C ASN A 160 3.39 -3.60 -10.61
N THR A 161 4.49 -3.44 -9.88
CA THR A 161 4.62 -3.82 -8.48
C THR A 161 4.62 -2.58 -7.59
N VAL A 162 3.78 -2.60 -6.57
CA VAL A 162 3.71 -1.57 -5.53
C VAL A 162 4.62 -2.00 -4.39
N TYR A 163 5.61 -1.17 -4.09
CA TYR A 163 6.52 -1.34 -2.97
C TYR A 163 6.23 -0.33 -1.88
N PHE A 164 6.20 -0.76 -0.63
CA PHE A 164 6.08 0.11 0.54
C PHE A 164 6.62 -0.61 1.76
N THR A 165 7.01 0.14 2.79
CA THR A 165 7.39 -0.44 4.08
C THR A 165 6.32 -0.20 5.14
N THR A 166 6.19 -1.15 6.06
CA THR A 166 5.32 -1.03 7.23
C THR A 166 6.14 -1.18 8.51
N TYR A 167 5.56 -0.71 9.60
CA TYR A 167 6.12 -0.79 10.94
C TYR A 167 5.26 -1.68 11.83
N LEU A 168 5.91 -2.64 12.48
CA LEU A 168 5.36 -3.56 13.46
C LEU A 168 5.81 -3.12 14.86
N PRO A 169 4.98 -2.38 15.62
CA PRO A 169 5.37 -1.88 16.93
C PRO A 169 5.71 -3.00 17.94
N PHE A 170 5.13 -4.19 17.76
CA PHE A 170 5.29 -5.32 18.66
C PHE A 170 5.83 -6.57 17.92
N GLY A 171 6.48 -6.37 16.78
CA GLY A 171 6.85 -7.48 15.87
C GLY A 171 5.61 -8.21 15.33
N GLU A 172 5.77 -9.49 15.03
CA GLU A 172 4.70 -10.38 14.53
C GLU A 172 3.71 -10.83 15.62
N ASP A 173 3.77 -10.27 16.83
CA ASP A 173 2.82 -10.61 17.91
C ASP A 173 1.40 -10.15 17.59
N THR A 174 0.47 -11.10 17.56
CA THR A 174 -0.95 -10.91 17.23
C THR A 174 -1.85 -10.69 18.46
N ASP A 175 -1.31 -10.75 19.69
CA ASP A 175 -2.10 -10.57 20.93
C ASP A 175 -1.35 -9.77 22.01
N VAL A 176 -1.35 -8.44 21.86
CA VAL A 176 -0.71 -7.51 22.82
C VAL A 176 -1.69 -6.73 23.70
N VAL A 177 -3.00 -6.94 23.51
CA VAL A 177 -4.02 -6.15 24.22
C VAL A 177 -4.10 -6.59 25.69
N GLY A 178 -3.65 -5.72 26.58
CA GLY A 178 -3.61 -6.01 28.02
C GLY A 178 -2.31 -6.64 28.49
N ASP A 179 -1.35 -6.87 27.59
CA ASP A 179 0.01 -7.21 27.97
C ASP A 179 0.77 -5.95 28.40
N VAL A 180 1.23 -5.94 29.66
CA VAL A 180 2.04 -4.84 30.23
C VAL A 180 3.53 -4.96 29.86
N THR A 181 3.93 -6.06 29.25
CA THR A 181 5.30 -6.32 28.77
C THR A 181 5.47 -6.07 27.28
N ALA A 182 4.38 -5.88 26.54
CA ALA A 182 4.42 -5.51 25.14
C ALA A 182 5.22 -4.20 24.93
N GLY A 183 6.14 -4.23 23.96
CA GLY A 183 7.06 -3.11 23.69
C GLY A 183 8.30 -3.07 24.61
N VAL A 184 8.58 -4.13 25.37
CA VAL A 184 9.83 -4.30 26.13
C VAL A 184 10.66 -5.40 25.48
N ASP A 185 11.94 -5.13 25.25
CA ASP A 185 12.91 -6.12 24.82
C ASP A 185 13.72 -6.60 26.03
N PHE A 186 13.46 -7.86 26.44
CA PHE A 186 14.12 -8.49 27.58
C PHE A 186 15.58 -8.89 27.29
N ASP A 187 15.94 -9.11 26.03
CA ASP A 187 17.30 -9.49 25.63
C ASP A 187 18.23 -8.28 25.67
N THR A 188 17.74 -7.09 25.32
CA THR A 188 18.51 -5.84 25.39
C THR A 188 18.27 -5.01 26.64
N CYS A 189 17.40 -5.47 27.56
CA CYS A 189 16.95 -4.70 28.74
C CYS A 189 16.48 -3.28 28.36
N GLY A 190 15.81 -3.15 27.22
CA GLY A 190 15.47 -1.88 26.59
C GLY A 190 14.02 -1.81 26.11
N PRO A 191 13.57 -0.65 25.61
CA PRO A 191 12.32 -0.60 24.86
C PRO A 191 12.48 -1.41 23.56
N SER A 192 11.46 -2.18 23.19
CA SER A 192 11.41 -2.80 21.86
C SER A 192 11.23 -1.68 20.83
N GLU A 193 12.12 -1.65 19.85
CA GLU A 193 12.07 -0.67 18.77
C GLU A 193 11.01 -1.04 17.72
N GLY A 194 10.50 -2.27 17.75
CA GLY A 194 9.64 -2.83 16.72
C GLY A 194 10.41 -3.19 15.46
N GLU A 195 9.71 -3.82 14.53
CA GLU A 195 10.25 -4.39 13.30
C GLU A 195 9.69 -3.69 12.06
N GLY A 196 10.39 -3.83 10.95
CA GLY A 196 9.98 -3.32 9.66
C GLY A 196 9.67 -4.44 8.67
N LEU A 197 8.68 -4.24 7.82
CA LEU A 197 8.44 -5.11 6.67
C LEU A 197 8.59 -4.32 5.37
N LEU A 198 9.10 -4.97 4.33
CA LEU A 198 8.99 -4.54 2.95
C LEU A 198 7.86 -5.31 2.29
N TYR A 199 6.90 -4.61 1.70
CA TYR A 199 5.86 -5.20 0.87
C TYR A 199 6.21 -5.09 -0.61
N ALA A 200 5.88 -6.12 -1.38
CA ALA A 200 5.86 -6.10 -2.84
C ALA A 200 4.59 -6.79 -3.35
N VAL A 201 3.64 -6.00 -3.85
CA VAL A 201 2.34 -6.51 -4.30
C VAL A 201 1.97 -6.00 -5.69
N SER A 202 1.24 -6.80 -6.45
CA SER A 202 0.73 -6.40 -7.77
C SER A 202 -0.15 -5.15 -7.69
N LEU A 203 0.08 -4.16 -8.55
CA LEU A 203 -0.76 -2.98 -8.68
C LEU A 203 -2.22 -3.36 -9.00
N ALA A 204 -2.43 -4.43 -9.76
CA ALA A 204 -3.75 -4.78 -10.26
C ALA A 204 -4.69 -5.27 -9.15
N ASP A 205 -4.16 -6.07 -8.22
CA ASP A 205 -4.93 -6.95 -7.34
C ASP A 205 -4.24 -7.35 -6.03
N ALA A 206 -3.09 -6.74 -5.72
CA ALA A 206 -2.26 -6.98 -4.54
C ALA A 206 -1.79 -8.43 -4.32
N THR A 207 -1.75 -9.22 -5.38
CA THR A 207 -1.17 -10.57 -5.35
C THR A 207 0.33 -10.50 -5.12
N ALA A 208 0.93 -11.52 -4.50
CA ALA A 208 2.38 -11.64 -4.43
C ALA A 208 2.99 -11.74 -5.83
N VAL A 209 4.11 -11.07 -6.03
CA VAL A 209 4.80 -10.99 -7.34
C VAL A 209 6.26 -11.40 -7.26
N ILE A 210 6.82 -11.45 -6.06
CA ILE A 210 8.19 -11.89 -5.75
C ILE A 210 8.06 -13.01 -4.73
N ASN A 211 8.83 -14.09 -4.90
CA ASN A 211 8.93 -15.15 -3.92
C ASN A 211 9.87 -14.71 -2.80
N TYR A 212 9.29 -14.12 -1.75
CA TYR A 212 10.05 -13.75 -0.55
C TYR A 212 10.07 -14.88 0.49
N ASN A 213 9.16 -15.84 0.41
CA ASN A 213 9.05 -16.95 1.35
C ASN A 213 9.40 -18.29 0.72
N GLU A 214 10.70 -18.60 0.64
CA GLU A 214 11.15 -19.90 0.10
C GLU A 214 10.68 -21.13 0.92
N TYR A 215 10.11 -20.95 2.13
CA TYR A 215 9.64 -22.07 2.96
C TYR A 215 8.32 -22.70 2.47
N ASN A 216 7.53 -21.98 1.67
CA ASN A 216 6.29 -22.52 1.10
C ASN A 216 6.53 -23.25 -0.24
N ASP A 217 7.78 -23.26 -0.71
CA ASP A 217 8.17 -23.87 -1.97
C ASP A 217 8.27 -25.39 -1.88
N THR A 218 8.09 -26.05 -3.03
CA THR A 218 8.29 -27.49 -3.12
C THR A 218 9.76 -27.81 -3.37
N THR A 219 10.39 -28.56 -2.45
CA THR A 219 11.78 -29.00 -2.58
C THR A 219 11.91 -30.48 -2.92
N ASP A 220 13.00 -30.85 -3.59
CA ASP A 220 13.38 -32.25 -3.77
C ASP A 220 14.01 -32.84 -2.50
N ALA A 221 14.38 -34.13 -2.53
CA ALA A 221 15.00 -34.81 -1.40
C ALA A 221 16.40 -34.26 -1.03
N ASP A 222 17.03 -33.51 -1.94
CA ASP A 222 18.34 -32.88 -1.75
C ASP A 222 18.21 -31.41 -1.26
N GLY A 223 16.97 -30.92 -1.11
CA GLY A 223 16.66 -29.56 -0.65
C GLY A 223 16.65 -28.50 -1.74
N ASN A 224 16.69 -28.88 -3.03
CA ASN A 224 16.60 -27.90 -4.12
C ASN A 224 15.14 -27.55 -4.42
N THR A 225 14.85 -26.27 -4.61
CA THR A 225 13.52 -25.81 -5.04
C THR A 225 13.19 -26.33 -6.43
N THR A 226 12.05 -27.03 -6.53
CA THR A 226 11.51 -27.61 -7.77
C THR A 226 10.29 -26.88 -8.29
N SER A 227 9.56 -26.19 -7.43
CA SER A 227 8.44 -25.32 -7.78
C SER A 227 8.32 -24.21 -6.76
N GLU A 228 8.26 -22.98 -7.26
CA GLU A 228 7.96 -21.79 -6.46
C GLU A 228 6.44 -21.70 -6.21
N THR A 229 6.03 -21.35 -5.00
CA THR A 229 4.63 -21.12 -4.64
C THR A 229 4.46 -19.65 -4.25
N LEU A 230 3.68 -18.88 -5.01
CA LEU A 230 3.35 -17.51 -4.62
C LEU A 230 2.03 -17.45 -3.85
N ASP A 231 2.09 -17.05 -2.59
CA ASP A 231 0.93 -16.86 -1.73
C ASP A 231 0.93 -15.53 -0.93
N ALA A 232 0.19 -15.46 0.17
CA ALA A 232 0.07 -14.23 0.95
C ALA A 232 1.36 -13.89 1.74
N SER A 233 2.12 -14.92 2.14
CA SER A 233 3.37 -14.79 2.88
C SER A 233 4.49 -14.19 2.00
N ASP A 234 4.41 -14.40 0.69
CA ASP A 234 5.34 -13.83 -0.31
C ASP A 234 5.15 -12.34 -0.56
N ARG A 235 4.08 -11.73 -0.02
CA ARG A 235 3.85 -10.29 -0.18
C ARG A 235 4.85 -9.46 0.60
N THR A 236 5.56 -10.06 1.57
CA THR A 236 6.37 -9.36 2.55
C THR A 236 7.73 -10.01 2.78
N SER A 237 8.72 -9.19 3.10
CA SER A 237 10.00 -9.64 3.66
C SER A 237 10.37 -8.81 4.89
N ASN A 238 10.97 -9.43 5.89
CA ASN A 238 11.42 -8.74 7.10
C ASN A 238 12.61 -7.84 6.79
N LEU A 239 12.59 -6.61 7.31
CA LEU A 239 13.70 -5.68 7.25
C LEU A 239 14.63 -5.88 8.45
N SER A 240 15.93 -5.77 8.21
CA SER A 240 16.97 -5.83 9.24
C SER A 240 17.03 -4.55 10.08
N SER A 241 16.56 -3.42 9.53
CA SER A 241 16.41 -2.17 10.27
C SER A 241 15.26 -2.27 11.28
N HIS A 242 15.58 -2.13 12.56
CA HIS A 242 14.60 -1.93 13.63
C HIS A 242 13.98 -0.53 13.56
N GLY A 243 12.87 -0.34 14.28
CA GLY A 243 12.18 0.95 14.32
C GLY A 243 11.32 1.21 13.10
N ILE A 244 10.86 2.46 12.97
CA ILE A 244 10.04 2.88 11.83
C ILE A 244 10.92 2.89 10.56
N PRO A 245 10.64 2.05 9.56
CA PRO A 245 11.50 1.95 8.39
C PRO A 245 11.44 3.22 7.53
N ALA A 246 12.49 3.44 6.74
CA ALA A 246 12.50 4.50 5.74
C ALA A 246 11.62 4.16 4.52
N ASP A 247 11.38 5.17 3.67
CA ASP A 247 10.73 4.99 2.38
C ASP A 247 11.58 4.10 1.45
N VAL A 248 10.92 3.30 0.61
CA VAL A 248 11.59 2.59 -0.50
C VAL A 248 11.95 3.60 -1.59
N VAL A 249 13.20 3.59 -2.05
CA VAL A 249 13.66 4.47 -3.11
C VAL A 249 13.92 3.64 -4.36
N GLY A 250 13.19 3.88 -5.45
CA GLY A 250 13.58 3.25 -6.70
C GLY A 250 14.79 3.95 -7.33
N VAL A 251 15.71 3.15 -7.86
CA VAL A 251 16.97 3.59 -8.45
C VAL A 251 17.16 2.93 -9.82
N ASN A 252 17.90 3.60 -10.70
CA ASN A 252 18.29 3.03 -11.99
C ASN A 252 19.78 2.69 -11.95
N ILE A 253 20.12 1.42 -12.15
CA ILE A 253 21.50 0.94 -12.19
C ILE A 253 21.70 0.20 -13.50
N GLY A 254 22.59 0.71 -14.36
CA GLY A 254 22.93 0.06 -15.63
C GLY A 254 21.75 -0.07 -16.61
N GLY A 255 20.77 0.83 -16.56
CA GLY A 255 19.59 0.77 -17.43
C GLY A 255 18.56 -0.27 -17.00
N ARG A 256 18.54 -0.64 -15.71
CA ARG A 256 17.52 -1.50 -15.11
C ARG A 256 16.94 -0.82 -13.87
N ALA A 257 15.67 -1.10 -13.58
CA ALA A 257 15.00 -0.55 -12.40
C ALA A 257 15.24 -1.47 -11.20
N TYR A 258 15.67 -0.85 -10.11
CA TYR A 258 15.85 -1.48 -8.80
C TYR A 258 15.04 -0.69 -7.78
N ILE A 259 14.70 -1.34 -6.68
CA ILE A 259 14.37 -0.67 -5.43
C ILE A 259 15.56 -0.72 -4.49
N LEU A 260 15.72 0.33 -3.70
CA LEU A 260 16.63 0.41 -2.57
C LEU A 260 15.76 0.45 -1.30
N PRO A 261 15.58 -0.69 -0.61
CA PRO A 261 14.91 -0.74 0.67
C PRO A 261 15.80 -0.12 1.78
N PRO A 262 15.25 0.12 2.99
CA PRO A 262 16.00 0.69 4.10
C PRO A 262 17.28 -0.08 4.49
N ASP A 263 17.32 -1.37 4.21
CA ASP A 263 18.47 -2.24 4.50
C ASP A 263 19.66 -2.07 3.55
N LEU A 264 19.53 -1.20 2.54
CA LEU A 264 20.56 -0.88 1.55
C LEU A 264 20.99 -2.05 0.66
N ASP A 265 20.18 -3.10 0.57
CA ASP A 265 20.36 -4.19 -0.37
C ASP A 265 19.43 -4.01 -1.59
N PRO A 266 19.95 -3.59 -2.76
CA PRO A 266 19.11 -3.27 -3.91
C PRO A 266 18.42 -4.52 -4.49
N ASP A 267 17.10 -4.51 -4.53
CA ASP A 267 16.30 -5.58 -5.14
C ASP A 267 15.82 -5.19 -6.54
N LYS A 268 15.76 -6.15 -7.46
CA LYS A 268 15.42 -5.92 -8.86
C LYS A 268 13.92 -5.70 -9.00
N ALA A 269 13.51 -4.49 -9.41
CA ALA A 269 12.10 -4.16 -9.61
C ALA A 269 11.58 -4.46 -11.01
N GLY A 270 12.46 -4.46 -12.02
CA GLY A 270 12.09 -4.82 -13.39
C GLY A 270 13.06 -4.34 -14.47
N ASP A 271 12.81 -4.76 -15.71
CA ASP A 271 13.68 -4.44 -16.85
C ASP A 271 13.32 -3.10 -17.53
N ALA A 272 12.24 -2.44 -17.12
CA ALA A 272 11.77 -1.19 -17.74
C ALA A 272 12.35 0.06 -17.05
N THR A 273 12.92 0.99 -17.84
CA THR A 273 13.56 2.22 -17.37
C THR A 273 12.67 3.46 -17.45
N ARG A 274 11.37 3.31 -17.72
CA ARG A 274 10.50 4.47 -17.95
C ARG A 274 10.02 5.06 -16.63
N TRP A 275 10.81 6.01 -16.12
CA TRP A 275 10.42 6.93 -15.07
C TRP A 275 9.69 8.11 -15.70
N ARG A 276 8.38 8.24 -15.49
CA ARG A 276 7.69 9.51 -15.74
C ARG A 276 7.92 10.41 -14.54
N THR A 277 9.02 11.17 -14.56
CA THR A 277 9.20 12.26 -13.60
C THR A 277 8.33 13.42 -14.05
N PHE A 278 7.27 13.73 -13.30
CA PHE A 278 6.37 14.82 -13.61
C PHE A 278 7.09 16.17 -13.53
N TRP A 279 7.41 16.76 -14.68
CA TRP A 279 7.58 18.20 -14.86
C TRP A 279 6.98 18.56 -16.21
N TYR A 280 5.85 19.27 -16.18
CA TYR A 280 5.16 19.93 -17.31
C TYR A 280 5.18 19.19 -18.67
N SER A 281 4.08 18.49 -19.00
CA SER A 281 3.85 18.00 -20.36
C SER A 281 3.33 19.15 -21.23
N ALA A 282 4.21 19.75 -22.03
CA ALA A 282 3.83 20.30 -23.32
C ALA A 282 4.53 19.45 -24.37
N GLU A 283 3.80 18.50 -24.96
CA GLU A 283 4.23 17.86 -26.19
C GLU A 283 4.03 18.90 -27.30
N ASP A 284 5.13 19.51 -27.78
CA ASP A 284 5.11 20.29 -29.01
C ASP A 284 4.63 19.35 -30.13
N GLY A 285 3.50 19.72 -30.73
CA GLY A 285 2.94 18.98 -31.86
C GLY A 285 3.90 19.06 -33.05
N ASP A 286 4.47 17.92 -33.42
CA ASP A 286 5.16 17.78 -34.69
C ASP A 286 4.15 17.98 -35.83
N ASN A 287 4.20 19.16 -36.43
CA ASN A 287 3.55 19.45 -37.70
C ASN A 287 4.27 18.66 -38.81
N TYR A 288 3.60 17.66 -39.36
CA TYR A 288 3.81 17.19 -40.73
C TYR A 288 2.51 17.34 -41.53
#